data_AF-A0A093CXB6-F1
#
_entry.id   AF-A0A093CXB6-F1
#
_cell.length_a   1.000
_cell.length_b   1.000
_cell.length_c   1.000
_cell.angle_alpha   90.00
_cell.angle_beta   90.00
_cell.angle_gamma   90.00
#
_symmetry.space_group_name_H-M   'P 1'
#
loop_
_entity.id
_entity.type
_entity.pdbx_description
1 polymer ?
#
loop_
_entity_poly.entity_id
_entity_poly.type
_entity_poly.pdbx_seq_one_letter_code
_entity_poly.pdbx_strand_id
1 'polypeptide(L)' 'FSRFLGCISVSKAEIYNLRPEDIYLVHDDLDKALGKVAIKLGDSARGHNGVRSCISALHSNEMTRLRVGIGRP' A
#
# COMPACT_ATOMS: atom_id res chain seq x y z
N PHE A 1 2.22 19.99 -12.89
CA PHE A 1 2.63 18.61 -13.21
C PHE A 1 1.85 17.68 -12.30
N SER A 2 0.77 17.10 -12.82
CA SER A 2 -0.35 16.56 -12.04
C SER A 2 0.05 15.31 -11.24
N ARG A 3 0.18 15.43 -9.91
CA ARG A 3 0.24 14.28 -9.01
C ARG A 3 -1.18 13.70 -8.91
N PHE A 4 -1.47 12.70 -9.73
CA PHE A 4 -2.76 12.03 -9.73
C PHE A 4 -2.84 11.16 -8.46
N LEU A 5 -3.52 11.65 -7.43
CA LEU A 5 -3.79 10.88 -6.21
C LEU A 5 -5.14 10.16 -6.39
N GLY A 6 -5.09 8.90 -6.80
CA GLY A 6 -6.28 8.06 -6.98
C GLY A 6 -6.08 6.67 -6.38
N CYS A 7 -7.15 6.08 -5.87
CA CYS A 7 -7.20 4.67 -5.49
C CYS A 7 -7.21 3.79 -6.76
N ILE A 8 -6.06 3.69 -7.41
CA ILE A 8 -5.92 2.90 -8.63
C ILE A 8 -5.62 1.45 -8.23
N SER A 9 -6.42 0.52 -8.74
CA SER A 9 -6.11 -0.91 -8.60
C SER A 9 -4.76 -1.20 -9.23
N VAL A 10 -3.92 -1.98 -8.56
CA VAL A 10 -2.54 -2.25 -8.97
C VAL A 10 -2.45 -2.79 -10.40
N SER A 11 -3.46 -3.54 -10.85
CA SER A 11 -3.58 -4.03 -12.22
C SER A 11 -3.70 -2.93 -13.30
N LYS A 12 -4.03 -1.69 -12.92
CA LYS A 12 -4.14 -0.55 -13.84
C LYS A 12 -2.94 0.39 -13.74
N ALA A 13 -1.97 0.13 -12.85
CA ALA A 13 -0.82 1.01 -12.66
C ALA A 13 0.02 1.18 -13.95
N GLU A 14 0.14 0.12 -14.75
CA GLU A 14 0.84 0.14 -16.04
C GLU A 14 0.17 1.09 -17.05
N ILE A 15 -1.16 1.12 -17.11
CA ILE A 15 -1.93 1.98 -18.03
C ILE A 15 -1.64 3.46 -17.77
N TYR A 16 -1.40 3.82 -16.51
CA TYR A 16 -1.10 5.18 -16.09
C TYR A 16 0.40 5.47 -15.96
N ASN A 17 1.25 4.52 -16.35
CA ASN A 17 2.71 4.63 -16.29
C ASN A 17 3.23 5.06 -14.90
N LEU A 18 2.58 4.56 -13.84
CA LEU A 18 2.91 4.89 -12.46
C LEU A 18 4.08 4.04 -11.97
N ARG A 19 5.06 4.68 -11.33
CA ARG A 19 6.15 3.97 -10.66
C ARG A 19 5.70 3.55 -9.26
N PRO A 20 6.26 2.48 -8.65
CA PRO A 20 5.91 2.05 -7.30
C PRO A 20 6.01 3.17 -6.24
N GLU A 21 6.98 4.07 -6.41
CA GLU A 21 7.21 5.27 -5.58
C GLU A 21 6.05 6.27 -5.62
N ASP A 22 5.30 6.29 -6.72
CA ASP A 22 4.15 7.19 -6.94
C ASP A 22 2.85 6.59 -6.35
N ILE A 23 2.91 5.37 -5.81
CA ILE A 23 1.75 4.62 -5.30
C ILE A 23 1.73 4.64 -3.78
N TYR A 24 0.55 5.00 -3.24
CA TYR A 24 0.24 4.90 -1.82
C TYR A 24 -0.71 3.72 -1.59
N LEU A 25 -0.24 2.71 -0.85
CA LEU A 25 -1.02 1.52 -0.49
C LEU A 25 -1.63 1.69 0.90
N VAL A 26 -2.95 1.79 0.98
CA VAL A 26 -3.68 1.84 2.26
C VAL A 26 -4.12 0.44 2.65
N HIS A 27 -3.82 0.00 3.86
CA HIS A 27 -4.29 -1.29 4.38
C HIS A 27 -4.52 -1.26 5.89
N ASP A 28 -5.36 -2.17 6.37
CA ASP A 28 -5.63 -2.39 7.78
C ASP A 28 -4.43 -3.07 8.48
N ASP A 29 -4.31 -2.86 9.78
CA ASP A 29 -3.21 -3.35 10.60
C ASP A 29 -3.71 -3.77 11.98
N LEU A 30 -3.67 -5.08 12.24
CA LEU A 30 -4.14 -5.67 13.50
C LEU A 30 -3.21 -5.35 14.68
N ASP A 31 -1.93 -5.08 14.42
CA ASP A 31 -0.96 -4.82 15.50
C ASP A 31 -1.04 -3.37 16.01
N LYS A 32 -1.74 -2.50 15.30
CA LYS A 32 -1.94 -1.10 15.70
C LYS A 32 -3.31 -0.92 16.36
N ALA A 33 -3.33 -0.14 17.43
CA ALA A 33 -4.56 0.24 18.11
C ALA A 33 -5.54 0.93 17.14
N LEU A 34 -6.84 0.75 17.39
CA LEU A 34 -7.90 1.31 16.56
C LEU A 34 -7.69 2.82 16.34
N GLY A 35 -7.75 3.24 15.09
CA GLY A 35 -7.59 4.65 14.69
C GLY A 35 -6.15 5.15 14.66
N LYS A 36 -5.15 4.32 15.02
CA LYS A 36 -3.74 4.68 14.83
C LYS A 36 -3.31 4.50 13.39
N VAL A 37 -2.96 5.60 12.74
CA VAL A 37 -2.41 5.61 11.39
C VAL A 37 -0.89 5.66 11.45
N ALA A 38 -0.22 4.91 10.59
CA ALA A 38 1.23 5.03 10.39
C ALA A 38 1.58 4.99 8.91
N ILE A 39 2.59 5.77 8.54
CA ILE A 39 3.16 5.79 7.20
C ILE A 39 4.48 5.04 7.23
N LYS A 40 4.71 4.14 6.27
CA LYS A 40 5.98 3.44 6.11
C LYS A 40 6.33 3.31 4.63
N LEU A 41 7.54 3.70 4.25
CA LEU A 41 8.09 3.43 2.91
C LEU A 41 8.65 2.02 2.90
N GLY A 42 8.14 1.17 2.02
CA GLY A 42 8.59 -0.21 1.87
C GLY A 42 8.35 -1.09 3.10
N ASP A 43 8.14 -2.39 2.85
CA ASP A 43 8.21 -3.46 3.86
C ASP A 43 8.01 -4.80 3.15
N SER A 44 8.22 -5.92 3.86
CA SER A 44 7.67 -7.20 3.40
C SER A 44 6.14 -7.23 3.54
N ALA A 45 5.48 -8.24 2.95
CA ALA A 45 4.03 -8.37 3.05
C ALA A 45 3.55 -8.70 4.48
N ARG A 46 4.43 -9.20 5.37
CA ARG A 46 4.13 -9.58 6.77
C ARG A 46 2.81 -10.36 6.96
N GLY A 47 2.45 -11.22 6.01
CA GLY A 47 1.22 -12.04 6.05
C GLY A 47 -0.03 -11.39 5.44
N HIS A 48 0.01 -10.11 5.02
CA HIS A 48 -1.10 -9.49 4.30
C HIS A 48 -1.15 -9.96 2.84
N ASN A 49 -2.14 -10.80 2.50
CA ASN A 49 -2.32 -11.31 1.15
C ASN A 49 -2.52 -10.20 0.10
N GLY A 50 -3.26 -9.14 0.45
CA GLY A 50 -3.46 -7.99 -0.44
C GLY A 50 -2.14 -7.28 -0.76
N VAL A 51 -1.32 -7.02 0.25
CA VAL A 51 0.01 -6.42 0.09
C VAL A 51 0.93 -7.32 -0.73
N ARG A 52 0.91 -8.64 -0.52
CA ARG A 52 1.67 -9.60 -1.32
C ARG A 52 1.28 -9.54 -2.80
N SER A 53 -0.02 -9.47 -3.09
CA SER A 53 -0.52 -9.33 -4.46
C SER A 53 -0.02 -8.04 -5.11
N CYS A 54 -0.03 -6.92 -4.37
CA CYS A 54 0.45 -5.63 -4.87
C CYS A 54 1.95 -5.66 -5.19
N ILE A 55 2.78 -6.23 -4.31
CA ILE A 55 4.22 -6.38 -4.53
C ILE A 55 4.49 -7.24 -5.77
N SER A 56 3.74 -8.34 -5.93
CA SER A 56 3.89 -9.22 -7.08
C SER A 56 3.50 -8.53 -8.39
N ALA A 57 2.42 -7.76 -8.41
CA ALA A 57 1.96 -7.08 -9.61
C ALA A 57 2.89 -5.92 -10.02
N LEU A 58 3.45 -5.20 -9.05
CA LEU A 58 4.37 -4.09 -9.31
C LEU A 58 5.84 -4.53 -9.43
N HIS A 59 6.12 -5.81 -9.18
CA HIS A 59 7.49 -6.35 -9.09
C HIS A 59 8.40 -5.54 -8.15
N SER A 60 7.82 -4.90 -7.14
CA SER A 60 8.50 -3.98 -6.24
C SER A 60 7.78 -3.85 -4.91
N ASN A 61 8.54 -3.66 -3.84
CA ASN A 61 8.03 -3.38 -2.50
C ASN A 61 8.17 -1.90 -2.10
N GLU A 62 8.71 -1.04 -2.95
CA GLU A 62 9.06 0.38 -2.71
C GLU A 62 7.86 1.34 -2.76
N MET A 63 6.67 0.85 -2.41
CA MET A 63 5.47 1.67 -2.29
C MET A 63 5.38 2.29 -0.89
N THR A 64 4.87 3.51 -0.81
CA THR A 64 4.52 4.10 0.49
C THR A 64 3.24 3.43 1.01
N ARG A 65 3.24 2.97 2.26
CA ARG A 65 2.10 2.30 2.88
C ARG A 65 1.48 3.15 3.98
N LEU A 66 0.17 3.28 3.94
CA LEU A 66 -0.64 3.87 5.00
C LEU A 66 -1.32 2.74 5.78
N ARG A 67 -0.79 2.43 6.95
CA ARG A 67 -1.29 1.38 7.84
C ARG A 67 -2.34 1.98 8.76
N VAL A 68 -3.55 1.44 8.73
CA VAL A 68 -4.67 1.88 9.56
C VAL A 68 -4.91 0.83 10.64
N GLY A 69 -4.64 1.18 11.89
CA GLY A 69 -4.86 0.32 13.03
C GLY A 69 -6.33 0.00 13.23
N ILE A 70 -6.66 -1.28 13.22
CA ILE A 70 -8.00 -1.79 13.54
C ILE A 70 -8.07 -2.41 14.93
N GLY A 71 -6.93 -2.58 15.59
CA GLY A 71 -6.82 -3.28 16.87
C GLY A 71 -7.05 -4.79 16.72
N ARG A 72 -6.56 -5.54 17.70
CA ARG A 72 -7.05 -6.90 17.93
C ARG A 72 -8.34 -6.80 18.76
N PRO A 73 -9.33 -7.68 18.52
CA PRO A 73 -10.48 -7.81 19.42
C PRO A 73 -10.04 -8.04 20.86
#